data_AF-A0A9X6RBR7-F1
#
_entry.id   AF-A0A9X6RBR7-F1
#
_cell.length_a   1.000
_cell.length_b   1.000
_cell.length_c   1.000
_cell.angle_alpha   90.00
_cell.angle_beta   90.00
_cell.angle_gamma   90.00
#
_symmetry.space_group_name_H-M   'P 1'
#
loop_
_entity.id
_entity.type
_entity.pdbx_description
1 polymer ?
#
loop_
_entity_poly.entity_id
_entity_poly.type
_entity_poly.pdbx_seq_one_letter_code
_entity_poly.pdbx_strand_id
1 'polypeptide(L)'
;MKLTLQSDGEKKTFHLPDFIPARLIRQAPELADIPNNPGPEDMDKMVQYVVKVYGEQFTLDQYWDGVDARKFLSTTSDVINA
;
A
#
# COMPACT_ATOMS: atom_id res chain seq x y z
N MET A 1 8.64 -2.55 7.75
CA MET A 1 8.49 -1.24 7.08
C MET A 1 7.47 -0.42 7.84
N LYS A 2 7.56 0.92 7.78
CA LYS A 2 6.59 1.83 8.41
C LYS A 2 5.87 2.63 7.32
N LEU A 3 4.56 2.77 7.45
CA LEU A 3 3.72 3.55 6.55
C LEU A 3 3.04 4.65 7.37
N THR A 4 3.15 5.89 6.91
CA THR A 4 2.49 7.02 7.57
C THR A 4 1.36 7.53 6.69
N LEU A 5 0.15 7.54 7.21
CA LEU A 5 -1.05 8.06 6.57
C LEU A 5 -1.57 9.27 7.35
N GLN A 6 -2.14 10.23 6.65
CA GLN A 6 -2.90 11.31 7.25
C GLN A 6 -4.36 10.85 7.45
N SER A 7 -4.92 11.03 8.64
CA SER A 7 -6.33 10.75 8.92
C SER A 7 -6.84 11.79 9.91
N ASP A 8 -7.98 12.42 9.61
CA ASP A 8 -8.59 13.46 10.46
C ASP A 8 -7.63 14.62 10.81
N GLY A 9 -6.69 14.94 9.92
CA GLY A 9 -5.69 15.99 10.14
C GLY A 9 -4.47 15.55 10.97
N GLU A 10 -4.46 14.33 11.50
CA GLU A 10 -3.34 13.76 12.25
C GLU A 10 -2.54 12.74 11.41
N LYS A 11 -1.26 12.58 11.72
CA LYS A 11 -0.40 11.56 11.08
C LYS A 11 -0.41 10.29 11.90
N LYS A 12 -0.96 9.21 11.36
CA LYS A 12 -0.93 7.87 11.95
C LYS A 12 0.16 7.05 11.27
N THR A 13 0.97 6.35 12.07
CA THR A 13 2.02 5.46 11.56
C THR A 13 1.64 4.02 11.84
N PHE A 14 1.62 3.22 10.77
CA PHE A 14 1.33 1.79 10.77
C PHE A 14 2.62 1.01 10.55
N HIS A 15 2.69 -0.16 11.16
CA HIS A 15 3.86 -1.04 11.10
C HIS A 15 3.49 -2.31 10.35
N LEU A 16 4.41 -2.82 9.54
CA LEU A 16 4.25 -4.15 8.97
C LEU A 16 4.07 -5.18 10.11
N PRO A 17 3.11 -6.11 9.98
CA PRO A 17 2.91 -7.16 10.97
C PRO A 17 4.09 -8.14 10.96
N ASP A 18 4.31 -8.82 12.10
CA ASP A 18 5.36 -9.83 12.25
C ASP A 18 5.13 -11.06 11.35
N PHE A 19 3.87 -11.32 11.00
CA PHE A 19 3.48 -12.42 10.14
C PHE A 19 2.76 -11.91 8.89
N ILE A 20 3.41 -12.08 7.74
CA ILE A 20 2.83 -11.80 6.42
C ILE A 20 2.58 -13.14 5.72
N PRO A 21 1.34 -13.49 5.39
CA PRO A 21 1.05 -14.73 4.68
C PRO A 21 1.78 -14.83 3.34
N ALA A 22 2.45 -15.95 3.06
CA ALA A 22 3.19 -16.19 1.82
C ALA A 22 2.34 -16.04 0.53
N ARG A 23 1.01 -16.17 0.64
CA ARG A 23 0.07 -15.93 -0.46
C ARG A 23 0.06 -14.48 -0.98
N LEU A 24 0.46 -13.52 -0.13
CA LEU A 24 0.58 -12.12 -0.53
C LEU A 24 1.84 -11.96 -1.38
N ILE A 25 2.97 -12.55 -0.97
CA ILE A 25 4.19 -12.57 -1.78
C ILE A 25 3.96 -13.19 -3.17
N ARG A 26 3.07 -14.18 -3.31
CA ARG A 26 2.69 -14.72 -4.64
C ARG A 26 2.01 -13.69 -5.56
N GLN A 27 1.32 -12.69 -5.01
CA GLN A 27 0.68 -11.60 -5.77
C GLN A 27 1.64 -10.44 -6.08
N ALA A 28 2.75 -10.32 -5.33
CA ALA A 28 3.68 -9.21 -5.48
C ALA A 28 4.30 -9.06 -6.89
N PRO A 29 4.70 -10.13 -7.61
CA PRO A 29 5.30 -9.99 -8.94
C PRO A 29 4.38 -9.32 -9.96
N GLU A 30 3.09 -9.68 -9.96
CA GLU A 30 2.10 -9.07 -10.87
C GLU A 30 1.98 -7.56 -10.63
N LEU A 31 2.10 -7.13 -9.38
CA LEU A 31 2.02 -5.72 -9.00
C LEU A 31 3.34 -4.98 -9.23
N ALA A 32 4.47 -5.68 -9.15
CA ALA A 32 5.80 -5.11 -9.42
C ALA A 32 6.03 -4.83 -10.92
N ASP A 33 5.34 -5.58 -11.80
CA ASP A 33 5.33 -5.35 -13.25
C ASP A 33 4.47 -4.16 -13.69
N ILE A 34 3.71 -3.54 -12.77
CA ILE A 34 2.88 -2.37 -13.08
C ILE A 34 3.76 -1.18 -13.49
N PRO A 35 3.49 -0.53 -14.64
CA PRO A 35 4.29 0.60 -15.11
C PRO A 35 4.17 1.81 -14.19
N ASN A 36 5.15 2.72 -14.25
CA ASN A 36 5.18 3.97 -13.47
C ASN A 36 4.03 4.96 -13.76
N ASN A 37 3.15 4.66 -14.73
CA ASN A 37 1.94 5.43 -14.98
C ASN A 37 0.75 4.44 -15.05
N PRO A 38 0.38 3.83 -13.90
CA PRO A 38 -0.68 2.83 -13.87
C PRO A 38 -2.04 3.43 -14.23
N GLY A 39 -2.92 2.60 -14.78
CA GLY A 39 -4.33 2.94 -14.87
C GLY A 39 -5.00 2.90 -13.50
N PRO A 40 -6.21 3.45 -13.35
CA PRO A 40 -6.96 3.41 -12.08
C PRO A 40 -7.11 2.00 -11.50
N GLU A 41 -7.42 1.01 -12.36
CA GLU A 41 -7.59 -0.39 -11.93
C GLU A 41 -6.32 -1.01 -11.34
N ASP A 42 -5.15 -0.64 -11.89
CA ASP A 42 -3.87 -1.12 -11.39
C ASP A 42 -3.51 -0.43 -10.07
N MET A 43 -3.80 0.88 -9.96
CA MET A 43 -3.65 1.59 -8.68
C MET A 43 -4.51 0.96 -7.59
N ASP A 44 -5.77 0.63 -7.87
CA ASP A 44 -6.68 -0.02 -6.92
C ASP A 44 -6.11 -1.37 -6.43
N LYS A 45 -5.57 -2.19 -7.35
CA LYS A 45 -4.91 -3.46 -6.97
C LYS A 45 -3.70 -3.23 -6.07
N MET A 46 -2.88 -2.23 -6.38
CA MET A 46 -1.71 -1.88 -5.57
C MET A 46 -2.12 -1.45 -4.15
N VAL A 47 -3.13 -0.58 -4.03
CA VAL A 47 -3.65 -0.14 -2.72
C VAL A 47 -4.26 -1.30 -1.94
N GLN A 48 -5.03 -2.15 -2.60
CA GLN A 48 -5.60 -3.34 -1.98
C GLN A 48 -4.53 -4.29 -1.45
N TYR A 49 -3.43 -4.44 -2.17
CA TYR A 49 -2.29 -5.23 -1.71
C TYR A 49 -1.65 -4.62 -0.47
N VAL A 50 -1.41 -3.30 -0.46
CA VAL A 50 -0.84 -2.61 0.70
C VAL A 50 -1.71 -2.80 1.94
N VAL A 51 -3.02 -2.62 1.84
CA VAL A 51 -3.96 -2.86 2.97
C VAL A 51 -3.84 -4.29 3.49
N LYS A 52 -3.79 -5.30 2.60
CA LYS A 52 -3.65 -6.71 2.99
C LYS A 52 -2.30 -7.01 3.65
N VAL A 53 -1.21 -6.46 3.13
CA VAL A 53 0.14 -6.64 3.67
C VAL A 53 0.26 -6.04 5.07
N TYR A 54 -0.40 -4.93 5.33
CA TYR A 54 -0.49 -4.34 6.66
C TYR A 54 -1.54 -5.03 7.55
N GLY A 55 -2.15 -6.13 7.12
CA GLY A 55 -3.10 -6.88 7.94
C GLY A 55 -4.37 -6.08 8.26
N GLU A 56 -4.85 -5.27 7.31
CA GLU A 56 -6.12 -4.54 7.42
C GLU A 56 -6.16 -3.53 8.59
N GLN A 57 -4.98 -3.03 9.02
CA GLN A 57 -4.86 -1.98 10.05
C GLN A 57 -5.51 -0.64 9.65
N PHE A 58 -5.76 -0.43 8.37
CA PHE A 58 -6.44 0.73 7.78
C PHE A 58 -7.26 0.28 6.57
N THR A 59 -8.24 1.10 6.17
CA THR A 59 -9.09 0.81 5.00
C THR A 59 -8.48 1.31 3.69
N LEU A 60 -9.05 0.89 2.56
CA LEU A 60 -8.71 1.43 1.23
C LEU A 60 -8.88 2.95 1.21
N ASP A 61 -10.02 3.46 1.68
CA ASP A 61 -10.30 4.90 1.73
C ASP A 61 -9.28 5.64 2.61
N GLN A 62 -8.93 5.09 3.77
CA GLN A 62 -7.91 5.68 4.64
C GLN A 62 -6.52 5.73 3.98
N TYR A 63 -6.20 4.77 3.13
CA TYR A 63 -4.98 4.82 2.33
C TYR A 63 -5.07 5.91 1.26
N TRP A 64 -6.16 5.92 0.48
CA TRP A 64 -6.39 6.88 -0.60
C TRP A 64 -6.39 8.33 -0.12
N ASP A 65 -7.08 8.61 0.99
CA ASP A 65 -7.16 9.94 1.57
C ASP A 65 -5.91 10.32 2.37
N GLY A 66 -5.18 9.32 2.87
CA GLY A 66 -4.09 9.52 3.83
C GLY A 66 -2.68 9.53 3.24
N VAL A 67 -2.48 8.96 2.06
CA VAL A 67 -1.16 8.95 1.40
C VAL A 67 -0.90 10.29 0.70
N ASP A 68 0.33 10.81 0.78
CA ASP A 68 0.71 12.01 0.00
C ASP A 68 0.66 11.66 -1.49
N ALA A 69 -0.23 12.32 -2.24
CA ALA A 69 -0.44 12.06 -3.67
C ALA A 69 0.87 12.14 -4.49
N ARG A 70 1.82 13.01 -4.11
CA ARG A 70 3.12 13.15 -4.80
C ARG A 70 4.05 11.97 -4.55
N LYS A 71 3.77 11.18 -3.52
CA LYS A 71 4.53 10.00 -3.09
C LYS A 71 3.73 8.71 -3.22
N PHE A 72 2.53 8.75 -3.80
CA PHE A 72 1.66 7.58 -3.92
C PHE A 72 2.41 6.41 -4.55
N LEU A 73 2.94 6.60 -5.77
CA LEU A 73 3.61 5.54 -6.52
C LEU A 73 4.84 5.02 -5.78
N SER A 74 5.71 5.92 -5.29
CA SER A 74 6.92 5.50 -4.58
C SER A 74 6.58 4.72 -3.30
N THR A 75 5.66 5.23 -2.48
CA THR A 75 5.27 4.61 -1.19
C THR A 75 4.61 3.25 -1.41
N THR A 76 3.73 3.15 -2.40
CA THR A 76 2.99 1.91 -2.69
C THR A 76 3.94 0.86 -3.27
N SER A 77 4.79 1.23 -4.23
CA SER A 77 5.78 0.33 -4.83
C SER A 77 6.87 -0.10 -3.84
N ASP A 78 7.26 0.77 -2.91
CA ASP A 78 8.18 0.42 -1.81
C ASP A 78 7.62 -0.73 -0.98
N VAL A 79 6.32 -0.72 -0.65
CA VAL A 79 5.67 -1.81 0.10
C VAL A 79 5.56 -3.09 -0.73
N ILE A 80 5.32 -2.98 -2.03
CA ILE A 80 5.20 -4.14 -2.93
C ILE A 80 6.54 -4.87 -3.08
N ASN A 81 7.65 -4.13 -3.09
CA ASN A 81 9.00 -4.66 -3.29
C ASN A 81 9.78 -4.93 -1.99
N ALA A 82 9.15 -4.76 -0.82
CA ALA A 82 9.77 -4.88 0.50
C ALA A 82 10.11 -6.32 0.92
#